data_AF-A0A2N2WJ93-F1
#
_entry.id   AF-A0A2N2WJ93-F1
#
_cell.length_a   1.000
_cell.length_b   1.000
_cell.length_c   1.000
_cell.angle_alpha   90.00
_cell.angle_beta   90.00
_cell.angle_gamma   90.00
#
_symmetry.space_group_name_H-M   'P 1'
#
loop_
_entity.id
_entity.type
_entity.pdbx_description
1 polymer ?
#
loop_
_entity_poly.entity_id
_entity_poly.type
_entity_poly.pdbx_seq_one_letter_code
_entity_poly.pdbx_strand_id
1 'polypeptide(L)'
;MNTENKKQYGFTLNRRNLKPLALTFTLSGVWDTIAGVLYLFFIGTGRIIDNPPTDPFYAVFLGSFFFCFAFLQFISAFNIKRYAFNVGCLIIGRVFYVVLLYAYMVFSSDFPSTFWFTGIIDSIFTILYLIFALYG
;
A
#
# COMPACT_ATOMS: atom_id res chain seq x y z
N MET A 1 -6.33 -60.46 4.51
CA MET A 1 -4.87 -60.35 4.70
C MET A 1 -4.28 -60.11 3.31
N ASN A 2 -3.77 -58.95 2.90
CA ASN A 2 -3.31 -57.75 3.61
C ASN A 2 -3.65 -56.50 2.77
N THR A 3 -4.48 -55.63 3.34
CA THR A 3 -4.67 -54.24 2.91
C THR A 3 -3.93 -53.40 3.95
N GLU A 4 -2.64 -53.15 3.73
CA GLU A 4 -1.83 -52.31 4.62
C GLU A 4 -1.35 -51.04 3.93
N ASN A 5 -1.90 -49.93 4.42
CA ASN A 5 -1.15 -48.74 4.81
C ASN A 5 -0.41 -47.94 3.72
N LYS A 6 -1.16 -47.36 2.78
CA LYS A 6 -0.80 -46.02 2.29
C LYS A 6 -1.24 -44.99 3.34
N LYS A 7 -0.35 -44.69 4.29
CA LYS A 7 -0.45 -43.50 5.14
C LYS A 7 -0.54 -42.27 4.22
N GLN A 8 -1.76 -41.76 4.04
CA GLN A 8 -2.01 -40.39 3.63
C GLN A 8 -1.39 -39.48 4.70
N TYR A 9 -0.14 -39.08 4.50
CA TYR A 9 0.35 -37.82 5.05
C TYR A 9 -0.34 -36.71 4.27
N GLY A 10 -1.60 -36.47 4.62
CA GLY A 10 -2.33 -35.27 4.26
C GLY A 10 -1.68 -34.09 4.97
N PHE A 11 -0.57 -33.61 4.41
CA PHE A 11 -0.22 -32.22 4.57
C PHE A 11 -1.40 -31.47 3.98
N THR A 12 -2.26 -30.91 4.84
CA THR A 12 -3.31 -30.00 4.43
C THR A 12 -2.63 -28.90 3.63
N LEU A 13 -2.70 -29.02 2.31
CA LEU A 13 -2.20 -28.03 1.38
C LEU A 13 -3.14 -26.85 1.57
N ASN A 14 -2.86 -26.04 2.58
CA ASN A 14 -3.63 -24.87 2.94
C ASN A 14 -3.70 -24.05 1.66
N ARG A 15 -4.88 -24.03 1.02
CA ARG A 15 -5.10 -23.25 -0.19
C ARG A 15 -5.10 -21.80 0.23
N ARG A 16 -3.89 -21.27 0.39
CA ARG A 16 -3.57 -19.86 0.57
C ARG A 16 -4.43 -19.05 -0.39
N ASN A 17 -5.43 -18.40 0.20
CA ASN A 17 -6.44 -17.65 -0.53
C ASN A 17 -5.95 -16.22 -0.67
N LEU A 18 -5.31 -15.94 -1.79
CA LEU A 18 -4.76 -14.61 -2.11
C LEU A 18 -5.83 -13.62 -2.60
N LYS A 19 -7.11 -14.03 -2.70
CA LYS A 19 -8.19 -13.16 -3.16
C LYS A 19 -8.40 -11.92 -2.28
N PRO A 20 -8.37 -12.01 -0.93
CA PRO A 20 -8.47 -10.84 -0.06
C PRO A 20 -7.30 -9.88 -0.31
N LEU A 21 -6.07 -10.39 -0.42
CA LEU A 21 -4.88 -9.59 -0.74
C LEU A 21 -5.04 -8.86 -2.08
N ALA A 22 -5.50 -9.56 -3.11
CA ALA A 22 -5.77 -8.97 -4.42
C ALA A 22 -6.84 -7.86 -4.34
N LEU A 23 -7.93 -8.09 -3.60
CA LEU A 23 -8.98 -7.08 -3.41
C LEU A 23 -8.44 -5.84 -2.68
N THR A 24 -7.67 -6.03 -1.61
CA THR A 24 -7.04 -4.91 -0.89
C THR A 24 -6.09 -4.13 -1.79
N PHE A 25 -5.32 -4.81 -2.64
CA PHE A 25 -4.46 -4.17 -3.64
C PHE A 25 -5.26 -3.32 -4.63
N THR A 26 -6.37 -3.83 -5.15
CA THR A 26 -7.25 -3.06 -6.04
C THR A 26 -7.82 -1.83 -5.34
N LEU A 27 -8.36 -1.99 -4.13
CA LEU A 27 -8.97 -0.88 -3.38
C LEU A 27 -7.94 0.19 -3.01
N SER A 28 -6.74 -0.22 -2.61
CA SER A 28 -5.65 0.71 -2.37
C SER A 28 -5.14 1.36 -3.64
N GLY A 29 -5.19 0.70 -4.80
CA GLY A 29 -4.88 1.33 -6.09
C GLY A 29 -5.88 2.43 -6.46
N VAL A 30 -7.17 2.24 -6.15
CA VAL A 30 -8.17 3.31 -6.26
C VAL A 30 -7.82 4.46 -5.32
N TRP A 31 -7.48 4.17 -4.07
CA TRP A 31 -7.06 5.18 -3.11
C TRP A 31 -5.82 5.96 -3.58
N ASP A 32 -4.77 5.29 -4.04
CA ASP A 32 -3.57 5.93 -4.56
C ASP A 32 -3.89 6.80 -5.77
N THR A 33 -4.82 6.39 -6.64
CA THR A 33 -5.30 7.24 -7.74
C THR A 33 -5.94 8.53 -7.21
N ILE A 34 -6.80 8.42 -6.19
CA ILE A 34 -7.44 9.56 -5.54
C ILE A 34 -6.39 10.45 -4.86
N ALA A 35 -5.44 9.86 -4.12
CA ALA A 35 -4.35 10.57 -3.48
C ALA A 35 -3.50 11.32 -4.51
N GLY A 36 -3.18 10.70 -5.65
CA GLY A 36 -2.47 11.35 -6.76
C GLY A 36 -3.19 12.61 -7.26
N VAL A 37 -4.52 12.53 -7.43
CA VAL A 37 -5.35 13.69 -7.77
C VAL A 37 -5.32 14.75 -6.66
N LEU A 38 -5.44 14.35 -5.39
CA LEU A 38 -5.38 15.28 -4.25
C LEU A 38 -4.04 16.03 -4.20
N TYR A 39 -2.93 15.32 -4.41
CA TYR A 39 -1.60 15.90 -4.42
C TYR A 39 -1.42 16.90 -5.56
N LEU A 40 -1.87 16.56 -6.77
CA LEU A 40 -1.77 17.44 -7.94
C LEU A 40 -2.62 18.71 -7.83
N PHE A 41 -3.86 18.60 -7.36
CA PHE A 41 -4.84 19.68 -7.51
C PHE A 41 -5.17 20.42 -6.22
N PHE A 42 -4.93 19.83 -5.05
CA PHE A 42 -5.36 20.40 -3.76
C PHE A 42 -4.20 20.68 -2.79
N ILE A 43 -3.14 19.87 -2.82
CA ILE A 43 -1.99 20.01 -1.92
C ILE A 43 -0.88 20.86 -2.57
N GLY A 44 -0.60 20.64 -3.86
CA GLY A 44 0.46 21.34 -4.60
C GLY A 44 0.12 22.74 -5.09
N THR A 45 -1.13 23.18 -4.96
CA THR A 45 -1.63 24.46 -5.49
C THR A 45 -1.91 25.45 -4.36
N GLY A 46 -1.26 26.61 -4.39
CA GLY A 46 -1.57 27.74 -3.50
C GLY A 46 -1.14 27.59 -2.04
N ARG A 47 -0.40 26.54 -1.67
CA ARG A 47 0.22 26.38 -0.34
C ARG A 47 1.73 26.41 -0.44
N ILE A 48 2.34 27.44 0.13
CA ILE A 48 3.76 27.41 0.49
C ILE A 48 3.81 26.71 1.85
N ILE A 49 4.14 25.43 1.87
CA ILE A 49 4.48 24.74 3.11
C ILE A 49 5.95 25.05 3.32
N ASP A 50 6.31 25.99 4.21
CA ASP A 50 7.70 26.40 4.42
C ASP A 50 8.51 25.40 5.27
N ASN A 51 7.83 24.48 5.99
CA ASN A 51 8.48 23.50 6.86
C ASN A 51 7.78 22.12 6.82
N PRO A 52 8.32 21.13 6.09
CA PRO A 52 9.42 21.23 5.13
C PRO A 52 8.99 22.00 3.86
N PRO A 53 9.90 22.74 3.19
CA PRO A 53 9.62 23.47 1.96
C PRO A 53 9.06 22.53 0.89
N THR A 54 7.74 22.48 0.78
CA THR A 54 7.06 21.63 -0.21
C THR A 54 6.75 22.49 -1.41
N ASP A 55 7.72 22.56 -2.31
CA ASP A 55 7.55 23.18 -3.61
C ASP A 55 6.42 22.44 -4.37
N PRO A 56 5.53 23.14 -5.11
CA PRO A 56 4.57 22.54 -6.03
C PRO A 56 5.16 21.40 -6.89
N PHE A 57 6.45 21.48 -7.24
CA PHE A 57 7.19 20.40 -7.89
C PHE A 57 7.11 19.07 -7.13
N TYR A 58 7.30 19.06 -5.80
CA TYR A 58 7.26 17.85 -4.99
C TYR A 58 5.84 17.26 -4.92
N ALA A 59 4.81 18.10 -4.91
CA ALA A 59 3.43 17.63 -4.94
C ALA A 59 3.09 16.96 -6.29
N VAL A 60 3.57 17.52 -7.41
CA VAL A 60 3.42 16.90 -8.74
C VAL A 60 4.22 15.60 -8.86
N PHE A 61 5.43 15.59 -8.32
CA PHE A 61 6.28 14.41 -8.27
C PHE A 61 5.62 13.29 -7.47
N LEU A 62 5.17 13.57 -6.23
CA LEU A 62 4.45 12.61 -5.38
C LEU A 62 3.16 12.11 -6.04
N GLY A 63 2.38 13.01 -6.65
CA GLY A 63 1.20 12.65 -7.42
C GLY A 63 1.50 11.62 -8.52
N SER A 64 2.59 11.83 -9.25
CA SER A 64 3.07 10.91 -10.30
C SER A 64 3.44 9.53 -9.76
N PHE A 65 4.08 9.46 -8.58
CA PHE A 65 4.36 8.18 -7.90
C PHE A 65 3.09 7.45 -7.50
N PHE A 66 2.08 8.15 -6.97
CA PHE A 66 0.83 7.51 -6.59
C PHE A 66 0.11 6.90 -7.80
N PHE A 67 0.10 7.56 -8.96
CA PHE A 67 -0.44 6.95 -10.19
C PHE A 67 0.36 5.73 -10.64
N CYS A 68 1.69 5.76 -10.53
CA CYS A 68 2.54 4.61 -10.83
C CYS A 68 2.23 3.43 -9.89
N PHE A 69 2.11 3.68 -8.59
CA PHE A 69 1.75 2.66 -7.61
C PHE A 69 0.36 2.11 -7.84
N ALA A 70 -0.64 2.96 -8.11
CA ALA A 70 -1.98 2.52 -8.46
C ALA A 70 -1.98 1.57 -9.67
N PHE A 71 -1.25 1.93 -10.73
CA PHE A 71 -1.11 1.09 -11.91
C PHE A 71 -0.48 -0.27 -11.58
N LEU A 72 0.62 -0.29 -10.83
CA LEU A 72 1.28 -1.52 -10.40
C LEU A 72 0.37 -2.36 -9.50
N GLN A 73 -0.45 -1.73 -8.64
CA GLN A 73 -1.40 -2.40 -7.78
C GLN A 73 -2.53 -3.06 -8.58
N PHE A 74 -3.09 -2.37 -9.58
CA PHE A 74 -4.11 -2.95 -10.46
C PHE A 74 -3.57 -4.16 -11.23
N ILE A 75 -2.39 -4.04 -11.84
CA ILE A 75 -1.75 -5.17 -12.55
C ILE A 75 -1.48 -6.33 -11.60
N SER A 76 -0.95 -6.03 -10.41
CA SER A 76 -0.62 -7.05 -9.42
C SER A 76 -1.87 -7.74 -8.90
N ALA A 77 -2.99 -7.03 -8.72
CA ALA A 77 -4.25 -7.59 -8.24
C ALA A 77 -4.84 -8.66 -9.17
N PHE A 78 -4.69 -8.52 -10.49
CA PHE A 78 -5.15 -9.54 -11.43
C PHE A 78 -4.38 -10.86 -11.31
N ASN A 79 -3.11 -10.81 -10.92
CA ASN A 79 -2.29 -12.02 -10.74
C ASN A 79 -1.18 -11.82 -9.69
N ILE A 80 -1.57 -11.87 -8.42
CA ILE A 80 -0.67 -11.65 -7.28
C ILE A 80 0.50 -12.63 -7.27
N LYS A 81 0.31 -13.88 -7.71
CA LYS A 81 1.38 -14.89 -7.73
C LYS A 81 2.45 -14.55 -8.76
N ARG A 82 2.05 -14.12 -9.95
CA ARG A 82 2.98 -13.73 -11.02
C ARG A 82 3.76 -12.47 -10.65
N TYR A 83 3.13 -11.54 -9.95
CA TYR A 83 3.70 -10.25 -9.57
C TYR A 83 4.10 -10.18 -8.10
N ALA A 84 4.44 -11.32 -7.48
CA ALA A 84 4.74 -11.41 -6.05
C ALA A 84 5.89 -10.49 -5.61
N PHE A 85 6.89 -10.29 -6.48
CA PHE A 85 7.97 -9.34 -6.24
C PHE A 85 7.46 -7.90 -6.15
N ASN A 86 6.63 -7.47 -7.12
CA ASN A 86 6.03 -6.13 -7.12
C ASN A 86 5.14 -5.92 -5.90
N VAL A 87 4.35 -6.94 -5.53
CA VAL A 87 3.52 -6.95 -4.33
C VAL A 87 4.39 -6.74 -3.09
N GLY A 88 5.49 -7.49 -2.94
CA GLY A 88 6.42 -7.32 -1.83
C GLY A 88 7.05 -5.92 -1.77
N CYS A 89 7.53 -5.41 -2.91
CA CYS A 89 8.08 -4.06 -3.00
C CYS A 89 7.06 -2.99 -2.61
N LEU A 90 5.81 -3.11 -3.06
CA LEU A 90 4.75 -2.16 -2.72
C LEU A 90 4.39 -2.19 -1.23
N ILE A 91 4.35 -3.37 -0.61
CA ILE A 91 4.10 -3.51 0.83
C ILE A 91 5.23 -2.84 1.62
N ILE A 92 6.48 -3.18 1.31
CA ILE A 92 7.65 -2.61 2.00
C ILE A 92 7.72 -1.10 1.81
N GLY A 93 7.54 -0.62 0.58
CA GLY A 93 7.52 0.81 0.26
C GLY A 93 6.43 1.55 1.03
N ARG A 94 5.22 0.96 1.15
CA ARG A 94 4.13 1.58 1.90
C ARG A 94 4.38 1.59 3.40
N VAL A 95 4.89 0.51 3.97
CA VAL A 95 5.30 0.49 5.40
C VAL A 95 6.31 1.59 5.67
N PHE A 96 7.35 1.71 4.83
CA PHE A 96 8.37 2.74 4.96
C PHE A 96 7.78 4.15 4.87
N TYR A 97 6.92 4.41 3.87
CA TYR A 97 6.23 5.69 3.71
C TYR A 97 5.37 6.04 4.93
N VAL A 98 4.55 5.11 5.44
CA VAL A 98 3.68 5.35 6.61
C VAL A 98 4.51 5.69 7.84
N VAL A 99 5.58 4.94 8.10
CA VAL A 99 6.49 5.21 9.24
C VAL A 99 7.11 6.60 9.13
N LEU A 100 7.61 6.97 7.95
CA LEU A 100 8.15 8.32 7.73
C LEU A 100 7.09 9.40 7.91
N LEU A 101 5.88 9.20 7.36
CA LEU A 101 4.80 10.17 7.47
C LEU A 101 4.44 10.44 8.93
N TYR A 102 4.26 9.41 9.75
CA TYR A 102 4.00 9.59 11.18
C TYR A 102 5.18 10.19 11.93
N ALA A 103 6.42 9.84 11.59
CA ALA A 103 7.59 10.48 12.18
C ALA A 103 7.58 11.99 11.91
N TYR A 104 7.35 12.42 10.67
CA TYR A 104 7.26 13.84 10.34
C TYR A 104 6.07 14.54 11.01
N MET A 105 4.90 13.90 11.07
CA MET A 105 3.72 14.47 11.75
C MET A 105 3.93 14.68 13.26
N VAL A 106 4.77 13.86 13.91
CA VAL A 106 5.02 13.93 15.36
C VAL A 106 6.21 14.85 15.68
N PHE A 107 7.28 14.80 14.89
CA PHE A 107 8.53 15.52 15.18
C PHE A 107 8.59 16.92 14.55
N SER A 108 7.73 17.24 13.57
CA SER A 108 7.67 18.57 12.94
C SER A 108 6.37 19.28 13.34
N SER A 109 6.48 20.29 14.20
CA SER A 109 5.34 21.07 14.72
C SER A 109 4.55 21.81 13.64
N ASP A 110 5.22 22.15 12.54
CA ASP A 110 4.63 22.93 11.44
C ASP A 110 4.01 22.04 10.34
N PHE A 111 4.05 20.71 10.52
CA PHE A 111 3.58 19.79 9.49
C PHE A 111 2.04 19.87 9.34
N PRO A 112 1.49 19.97 8.12
CA PRO A 112 0.06 20.20 7.95
C PRO A 112 -0.80 19.06 8.51
N SER A 113 -1.75 19.41 9.37
CA SER A 113 -2.66 18.43 9.98
C SER A 113 -3.57 17.71 8.97
N THR A 114 -3.70 18.25 7.75
CA THR A 114 -4.48 17.64 6.66
C THR A 114 -3.96 16.26 6.23
N PHE A 115 -2.69 15.95 6.48
CA PHE A 115 -2.09 14.65 6.14
C PHE A 115 -2.42 13.52 7.12
N TRP A 116 -3.01 13.82 8.28
CA TRP A 116 -3.43 12.78 9.23
C TRP A 116 -4.47 11.85 8.62
N PHE A 117 -5.40 12.39 7.84
CA PHE A 117 -6.42 11.62 7.15
C PHE A 117 -5.80 10.60 6.18
N THR A 118 -4.84 11.03 5.36
CA THR A 118 -4.16 10.14 4.41
C THR A 118 -3.33 9.09 5.14
N GLY A 119 -2.62 9.47 6.19
CA GLY A 119 -1.83 8.55 7.02
C GLY A 119 -2.66 7.44 7.68
N ILE A 120 -3.88 7.75 8.14
CA ILE A 120 -4.79 6.74 8.71
C ILE A 120 -5.20 5.72 7.65
N ILE A 121 -5.62 6.18 6.46
CA ILE A 121 -6.05 5.29 5.38
C ILE A 121 -4.88 4.41 4.90
N ASP A 122 -3.71 5.01 4.70
CA ASP A 122 -2.52 4.28 4.27
C ASP A 122 -2.08 3.26 5.32
N SER A 123 -2.24 3.56 6.61
CA SER A 123 -1.99 2.60 7.69
C SER A 123 -2.95 1.42 7.66
N ILE A 124 -4.24 1.67 7.45
CA ILE A 124 -5.24 0.60 7.36
C ILE A 124 -4.90 -0.34 6.21
N PHE A 125 -4.60 0.19 5.01
CA PHE A 125 -4.19 -0.64 3.88
C PHE A 125 -2.89 -1.39 4.16
N THR A 126 -1.92 -0.76 4.81
CA THR A 126 -0.65 -1.40 5.19
C THR A 126 -0.86 -2.57 6.14
N ILE A 127 -1.70 -2.40 7.16
CA ILE A 127 -2.04 -3.47 8.11
C ILE A 127 -2.75 -4.61 7.38
N LEU A 128 -3.74 -4.30 6.54
CA LEU A 128 -4.45 -5.30 5.74
C LEU A 128 -3.50 -6.07 4.82
N TYR A 129 -2.51 -5.40 4.20
CA TYR A 129 -1.49 -6.05 3.40
C TYR A 129 -0.65 -7.02 4.21
N LEU A 130 -0.17 -6.62 5.38
CA LEU A 130 0.64 -7.49 6.22
C LEU A 130 -0.16 -8.72 6.67
N ILE A 131 -1.41 -8.52 7.10
CA ILE A 131 -2.30 -9.62 7.48
C ILE A 131 -2.53 -10.56 6.29
N PHE A 132 -2.98 -10.05 5.14
CA PHE A 132 -3.31 -10.91 4.02
C PHE A 132 -2.09 -11.48 3.28
N ALA A 133 -0.91 -10.87 3.40
CA ALA A 133 0.33 -11.43 2.87
C ALA A 133 0.89 -12.56 3.76
N LEU A 134 0.71 -12.47 5.08
CA LEU A 134 1.15 -13.50 6.02
C LEU A 134 0.20 -14.70 6.08
N TYR A 135 -1.11 -14.44 6.06
CA TYR A 135 -2.14 -15.47 6.23
C TYR A 135 -2.79 -15.94 4.91
N GLY A 136 -2.61 -15.19 3.82
CA GLY A 136 -3.18 -15.49 2.50
C GLY A 136 -2.30 -16.35 1.63
#